data_AF-A0A2E4IRK1-F1
#
_entry.id   AF-A0A2E4IRK1-F1
#
_cell.length_a   1.000
_cell.length_b   1.000
_cell.length_c   1.000
_cell.angle_alpha   90.00
_cell.angle_beta   90.00
_cell.angle_gamma   90.00
#
_symmetry.space_group_name_H-M   'P 1'
#
loop_
_entity.id
_entity.type
_entity.pdbx_description
1 polymer ?
#
loop_
_entity_poly.entity_id
_entity_poly.type
_entity_poly.pdbx_seq_one_letter_code
_entity_poly.pdbx_strand_id
1 'polypeptide(L)'
;MSDPSNEQLNQVTNIPNIYSIEDFKNLGFKIGEKYDSDDLPSALSVYWGFWKDVDADEGSARFQSLGGSVGGMRDFEIRFYTSHADAVKYGTKFAINATGPDAVLTKKESLWAEGIKNRRTSGGPDGSPLPKYGGYVIYGNLILLCEGVTLDQSTQTCSNLIRNLDQ
;
A
#
# COMPACT_ATOMS: atom_id res chain seq x y z
N MET A 1 2.59 27.85 -10.78
CA MET A 1 1.67 27.01 -11.56
C MET A 1 2.07 25.58 -11.25
N SER A 2 1.27 24.88 -10.44
CA SER A 2 1.50 23.46 -10.14
C SER A 2 1.15 22.65 -11.37
N ASP A 3 2.05 21.74 -11.74
CA ASP A 3 1.81 20.76 -12.78
C ASP A 3 0.70 19.80 -12.31
N PRO A 4 -0.44 19.68 -13.03
CA PRO A 4 -1.54 18.81 -12.63
C PRO A 4 -1.16 17.32 -12.63
N SER A 5 0.01 16.95 -13.19
CA SER A 5 0.55 15.59 -13.11
C SER A 5 1.12 15.21 -11.73
N ASN A 6 1.19 16.16 -10.78
CA ASN A 6 1.87 15.96 -9.49
C ASN A 6 0.98 16.19 -8.24
N GLU A 7 -0.36 16.15 -8.37
CA GLU A 7 -1.26 16.30 -7.21
C GLU A 7 -1.38 15.00 -6.42
N GLN A 8 -0.66 14.93 -5.31
CA GLN A 8 -0.69 13.81 -4.36
C GLN A 8 -2.06 13.70 -3.67
N LEU A 9 -2.59 12.48 -3.55
CA LEU A 9 -3.85 12.23 -2.86
C LEU A 9 -3.74 12.56 -1.37
N ASN A 10 -4.85 13.05 -0.80
CA ASN A 10 -5.00 13.10 0.65
C ASN A 10 -4.99 11.69 1.23
N GLN A 11 -4.41 11.53 2.43
CA GLN A 11 -4.29 10.23 3.10
C GLN A 11 -5.65 9.54 3.30
N VAL A 12 -6.72 10.31 3.49
CA VAL A 12 -8.09 9.80 3.56
C VAL A 12 -8.94 10.58 2.56
N THR A 13 -9.48 9.87 1.59
CA THR A 13 -10.27 10.44 0.50
C THR A 13 -11.58 9.66 0.36
N ASN A 14 -12.70 10.33 0.66
CA ASN A 14 -14.04 9.74 0.58
C ASN A 14 -14.65 9.99 -0.80
N ILE A 15 -14.90 8.90 -1.53
CA ILE A 15 -15.57 8.91 -2.84
C ILE A 15 -16.65 7.82 -2.87
N PRO A 16 -17.68 7.95 -3.73
CA PRO A 16 -18.78 6.99 -3.76
C PRO A 16 -18.42 5.62 -4.35
N ASN A 17 -17.28 5.51 -5.04
CA ASN A 17 -16.87 4.27 -5.70
C ASN A 17 -16.57 3.15 -4.68
N ILE A 18 -17.01 1.95 -5.02
CA ILE A 18 -16.72 0.71 -4.29
C ILE A 18 -15.89 -0.17 -5.22
N TYR A 19 -14.64 -0.39 -4.85
CA TYR A 19 -13.70 -1.20 -5.61
C TYR A 19 -13.62 -2.63 -5.07
N SER A 20 -13.16 -3.51 -5.95
CA SER A 20 -12.88 -4.92 -5.72
C SER A 20 -11.52 -5.27 -6.32
N ILE A 21 -11.03 -6.48 -6.05
CA ILE A 21 -9.78 -6.95 -6.66
C ILE A 21 -9.85 -7.05 -8.20
N GLU A 22 -11.04 -7.17 -8.79
CA GLU A 22 -11.19 -7.26 -10.24
C GLU A 22 -10.85 -5.93 -10.93
N ASP A 23 -11.16 -4.79 -10.30
CA ASP A 23 -10.79 -3.47 -10.82
C ASP A 23 -9.25 -3.33 -10.94
N PHE A 24 -8.54 -3.82 -9.92
CA PHE A 24 -7.08 -3.83 -9.91
C PHE A 24 -6.49 -4.83 -10.91
N LYS A 25 -7.11 -6.01 -11.08
CA LYS A 25 -6.68 -6.97 -12.11
C LYS A 25 -6.84 -6.39 -13.52
N ASN A 26 -7.93 -5.69 -13.78
CA ASN A 26 -8.18 -5.01 -15.07
C ASN A 26 -7.12 -3.93 -15.35
N LEU A 27 -6.66 -3.25 -14.29
CA LEU A 27 -5.52 -2.33 -14.31
C LEU A 27 -4.15 -3.02 -14.51
N GLY A 28 -4.09 -4.36 -14.50
CA GLY A 28 -2.86 -5.13 -14.65
C GLY A 28 -2.12 -5.42 -13.34
N PHE A 29 -2.77 -5.26 -12.19
CA PHE A 29 -2.25 -5.67 -10.89
C PHE A 29 -2.04 -7.19 -10.85
N LYS A 30 -0.83 -7.61 -10.48
CA LYS A 30 -0.44 -9.01 -10.32
C LYS A 30 -0.54 -9.40 -8.86
N ILE A 31 -1.50 -10.27 -8.53
CA ILE A 31 -1.64 -10.81 -7.18
C ILE A 31 -0.47 -11.74 -6.89
N GLY A 32 0.26 -11.45 -5.81
CA GLY A 32 1.27 -12.36 -5.25
C GLY A 32 0.66 -13.32 -4.24
N GLU A 33 -0.18 -12.81 -3.34
CA GLU A 33 -0.79 -13.59 -2.26
C GLU A 33 -2.16 -13.01 -1.87
N LYS A 34 -3.12 -13.87 -1.55
CA LYS A 34 -4.36 -13.48 -0.86
C LYS A 34 -4.20 -13.89 0.60
N TYR A 35 -4.34 -12.94 1.52
CA TYR A 35 -4.22 -13.21 2.94
C TYR A 35 -5.54 -13.70 3.53
N ASP A 36 -5.44 -14.47 4.60
CA ASP A 36 -6.55 -14.76 5.50
C ASP A 36 -6.86 -13.51 6.34
N SER A 37 -8.09 -13.02 6.25
CA SER A 37 -8.54 -11.78 6.87
C SER A 37 -9.49 -11.99 8.04
N ASP A 38 -9.65 -13.23 8.54
CA ASP A 38 -10.60 -13.53 9.62
C ASP A 38 -10.31 -12.73 10.91
N ASP A 39 -9.03 -12.49 11.22
CA ASP A 39 -8.59 -11.70 12.37
C ASP A 39 -8.47 -10.18 12.08
N LEU A 40 -8.85 -9.73 10.87
CA LEU A 40 -8.84 -8.33 10.49
C LEU A 40 -10.29 -7.77 10.45
N PRO A 41 -10.71 -6.97 11.45
CA PRO A 41 -12.11 -6.58 11.61
C PRO A 41 -12.72 -5.93 10.37
N SER A 42 -13.88 -6.46 9.95
CA SER A 42 -14.70 -5.96 8.83
C SER A 42 -14.02 -5.94 7.46
N ALA A 43 -12.81 -6.50 7.33
CA ALA A 43 -12.16 -6.66 6.03
C ALA A 43 -12.87 -7.76 5.23
N LEU A 44 -13.25 -7.46 4.00
CA LEU A 44 -13.86 -8.42 3.08
C LEU A 44 -12.80 -9.31 2.43
N SER A 45 -11.63 -8.74 2.14
CA SER A 45 -10.48 -9.46 1.60
C SER A 45 -9.23 -8.59 1.66
N VAL A 46 -8.06 -9.26 1.71
CA VAL A 46 -6.77 -8.59 1.63
C VAL A 46 -5.86 -9.29 0.62
N TYR A 47 -5.21 -8.49 -0.22
CA TYR A 47 -4.30 -8.95 -1.25
C TYR A 47 -2.96 -8.25 -1.13
N TRP A 48 -1.88 -9.01 -1.32
CA TRP A 48 -0.57 -8.46 -1.59
C TRP A 48 -0.16 -8.77 -3.02
N GLY A 49 0.45 -7.80 -3.68
CA GLY A 49 0.84 -7.96 -5.06
C GLY A 49 1.54 -6.73 -5.62
N PHE A 50 1.61 -6.68 -6.94
CA PHE A 50 2.47 -5.77 -7.64
C PHE A 50 1.77 -5.12 -8.82
N TRP A 51 2.10 -3.86 -9.08
CA TRP A 51 1.69 -3.17 -10.29
C TRP A 51 2.88 -2.46 -10.92
N LYS A 52 2.89 -2.39 -12.26
CA LYS A 52 3.97 -1.71 -12.99
C LYS A 52 3.63 -0.23 -13.06
N ASP A 53 4.27 0.55 -12.21
CA ASP A 53 4.21 2.00 -12.29
C ASP A 53 5.19 2.45 -13.37
N VAL A 54 4.67 2.87 -14.53
CA VAL A 54 5.47 3.30 -15.69
C VAL A 54 6.03 4.71 -15.51
N ASP A 55 5.41 5.49 -14.63
CA ASP A 55 5.75 6.89 -14.36
C ASP A 55 6.62 7.02 -13.09
N ALA A 56 6.91 5.92 -12.41
CA ALA A 56 7.74 5.94 -11.21
C ALA A 56 9.17 6.38 -11.54
N ASP A 57 9.67 7.30 -10.73
CA ASP A 57 11.06 7.75 -10.80
C ASP A 57 12.07 6.59 -10.60
N GLU A 58 13.28 6.78 -11.12
CA GLU A 58 14.39 5.83 -10.94
C GLU A 58 14.80 5.70 -9.45
N GLY A 59 14.40 6.66 -8.61
CA GLY A 59 14.81 6.80 -7.21
C GLY A 59 13.95 6.05 -6.19
N SER A 60 12.72 5.67 -6.52
CA SER A 60 11.80 4.97 -5.58
C SER A 60 12.12 3.48 -5.45
N ALA A 61 12.94 2.91 -6.33
CA ALA A 61 13.50 1.60 -6.11
C ALA A 61 14.64 1.70 -5.08
N ARG A 62 14.41 1.20 -3.85
CA ARG A 62 15.50 0.80 -2.93
C ARG A 62 16.46 -0.24 -3.53
N PHE A 63 16.23 -0.66 -4.78
CA PHE A 63 16.94 -1.65 -5.55
C PHE A 63 17.67 -1.05 -6.77
N GLN A 64 18.43 0.04 -6.57
CA GLN A 64 19.38 0.50 -7.60
C GLN A 64 20.44 -0.58 -7.95
N SER A 65 20.68 -1.57 -7.08
CA SER A 65 21.69 -2.62 -7.31
C SER A 65 21.34 -3.64 -8.40
N LEU A 66 20.19 -3.52 -9.08
CA LEU A 66 19.85 -4.35 -10.25
C LEU A 66 19.73 -3.56 -11.56
N GLY A 67 20.14 -2.29 -11.60
CA GLY A 67 20.01 -1.46 -12.79
C GLY A 67 18.59 -0.95 -12.96
N GLY A 68 18.29 0.19 -12.33
CA GLY A 68 16.99 0.85 -12.45
C GLY A 68 16.79 1.41 -13.85
N SER A 69 15.64 1.12 -14.45
CA SER A 69 15.06 1.91 -15.53
C SER A 69 13.95 2.78 -14.94
N VAL A 70 13.63 3.90 -15.59
CA VAL A 70 12.36 4.62 -15.36
C VAL A 70 11.21 3.61 -15.48
N GLY A 71 10.30 3.65 -14.51
CA GLY A 71 9.22 2.68 -14.38
C GLY A 71 9.67 1.37 -13.73
N GLY A 72 8.87 0.89 -12.77
CA GLY A 72 9.21 -0.31 -12.02
C GLY A 72 7.99 -0.98 -11.41
N MET A 73 8.15 -2.27 -11.08
CA MET A 73 7.17 -2.94 -10.25
C MET A 73 7.17 -2.29 -8.86
N ARG A 74 6.00 -1.88 -8.40
CA ARG A 74 5.76 -1.43 -7.02
C ARG A 74 4.91 -2.46 -6.33
N ASP A 75 5.18 -2.69 -5.05
CA ASP A 75 4.37 -3.61 -4.25
C ASP A 75 3.35 -2.89 -3.37
N PHE A 76 2.24 -3.59 -3.13
CA PHE A 76 1.07 -3.06 -2.46
C PHE A 76 0.42 -4.13 -1.60
N GLU A 77 -0.15 -3.70 -0.48
CA GLU A 77 -1.20 -4.44 0.21
C GLU A 77 -2.52 -3.68 0.09
N ILE A 78 -3.55 -4.36 -0.42
CA ILE A 78 -4.89 -3.80 -0.66
C ILE A 78 -5.87 -4.49 0.28
N ARG A 79 -6.53 -3.71 1.14
CA ARG A 79 -7.56 -4.19 2.07
C ARG A 79 -8.91 -3.63 1.63
N PHE A 80 -9.85 -4.50 1.30
CA PHE A 80 -11.20 -4.11 0.87
C PHE A 80 -12.19 -4.17 2.03
N TYR A 81 -13.05 -3.17 2.13
CA TYR A 81 -14.15 -3.08 3.09
C TYR A 81 -15.48 -2.86 2.35
N THR A 82 -16.59 -2.97 3.07
CA THR A 82 -17.93 -2.73 2.51
C THR A 82 -18.14 -1.26 2.14
N SER A 83 -17.52 -0.34 2.87
CA SER A 83 -17.70 1.11 2.69
C SER A 83 -16.48 1.91 3.13
N HIS A 84 -16.41 3.18 2.73
CA HIS A 84 -15.42 4.12 3.25
C HIS A 84 -15.47 4.24 4.76
N ALA A 85 -16.68 4.32 5.32
CA ALA A 85 -16.88 4.42 6.77
C ALA A 85 -16.29 3.21 7.50
N ASP A 86 -16.44 1.99 6.95
CA ASP A 86 -15.89 0.78 7.54
C ASP A 86 -14.36 0.72 7.41
N ALA A 87 -13.81 1.12 6.27
CA ALA A 87 -12.37 1.22 6.07
C ALA A 87 -11.74 2.16 7.13
N VAL A 88 -12.30 3.34 7.33
CA VAL A 88 -11.85 4.29 8.35
C VAL A 88 -12.04 3.72 9.77
N LYS A 89 -13.25 3.24 10.09
CA LYS A 89 -13.60 2.83 11.45
C LYS A 89 -12.82 1.60 11.92
N TYR A 90 -12.70 0.58 11.07
CA TYR A 90 -12.15 -0.71 11.45
C TYR A 90 -10.71 -0.92 10.97
N GLY A 91 -10.33 -0.33 9.83
CA GLY A 91 -9.03 -0.58 9.21
C GLY A 91 -7.91 0.35 9.65
N THR A 92 -8.20 1.61 10.00
CA THR A 92 -7.17 2.64 10.28
C THR A 92 -6.17 2.20 11.36
N LYS A 93 -6.64 1.64 12.48
CA LYS A 93 -5.75 1.19 13.57
C LYS A 93 -4.74 0.13 13.09
N PHE A 94 -5.18 -0.78 12.24
CA PHE A 94 -4.32 -1.85 11.70
C PHE A 94 -3.41 -1.35 10.58
N ALA A 95 -3.78 -0.30 9.87
CA ALA A 95 -2.91 0.34 8.88
C ALA A 95 -1.79 1.13 9.56
N ILE A 96 -2.10 1.88 10.63
CA ILE A 96 -1.11 2.57 11.47
C ILE A 96 -0.11 1.58 12.06
N ASN A 97 -0.59 0.45 12.63
CA ASN A 97 0.31 -0.56 13.20
C ASN A 97 1.26 -1.21 12.18
N ALA A 98 0.91 -1.19 10.90
CA ALA A 98 1.59 -1.91 9.82
C ALA A 98 2.51 -1.02 8.96
N THR A 99 2.52 0.30 9.17
CA THR A 99 3.20 1.27 8.29
C THR A 99 3.90 2.38 9.05
N GLY A 100 4.78 3.10 8.36
CA GLY A 100 5.49 4.24 8.93
C GLY A 100 6.66 3.84 9.83
N PRO A 101 7.34 4.82 10.44
CA PRO A 101 8.57 4.59 11.21
C PRO A 101 8.35 3.71 12.45
N ASP A 102 7.14 3.74 13.02
CA ASP A 102 6.76 2.98 14.22
C ASP A 102 6.02 1.66 13.89
N ALA A 103 6.11 1.18 12.64
CA ALA A 103 5.46 -0.05 12.23
C ALA A 103 5.90 -1.24 13.07
N VAL A 104 4.95 -2.10 13.44
CA VAL A 104 5.21 -3.33 14.19
C VAL A 104 5.42 -4.50 13.23
N LEU A 105 6.68 -4.93 13.09
CA LEU A 105 7.12 -5.86 12.05
C LEU A 105 7.42 -7.27 12.57
N THR A 106 6.94 -7.59 13.77
CA THR A 106 7.07 -8.90 14.42
C THR A 106 5.70 -9.52 14.67
N LYS A 107 5.60 -10.85 14.51
CA LYS A 107 4.34 -11.57 14.73
C LYS A 107 3.82 -11.48 16.16
N LYS A 108 4.72 -11.29 17.12
CA LYS A 108 4.39 -11.28 18.56
C LYS A 108 3.64 -10.01 18.97
N GLU A 109 3.96 -8.89 18.34
CA GLU A 109 3.50 -7.57 18.79
C GLU A 109 2.49 -6.93 17.81
N SER A 110 2.43 -7.43 16.57
CA SER A 110 1.52 -6.88 15.58
C SER A 110 0.07 -7.16 15.94
N LEU A 111 -0.80 -6.19 15.64
CA LEU A 111 -2.24 -6.35 15.77
C LEU A 111 -2.81 -7.38 14.78
N TRP A 112 -2.13 -7.59 13.65
CA TRP A 112 -2.52 -8.57 12.64
C TRP A 112 -1.29 -9.14 11.94
N ALA A 113 -0.92 -10.36 12.34
CA ALA A 113 0.35 -10.98 11.99
C ALA A 113 0.41 -11.57 10.57
N GLU A 114 -0.75 -11.80 9.95
CA GLU A 114 -0.83 -12.31 8.58
C GLU A 114 -0.21 -11.30 7.61
N GLY A 115 0.58 -11.79 6.65
CA GLY A 115 1.30 -10.93 5.69
C GLY A 115 2.53 -10.16 6.21
N ILE A 116 2.92 -10.26 7.51
CA ILE A 116 4.06 -9.50 8.08
C ILE A 116 5.36 -9.63 7.28
N LYS A 117 5.63 -10.81 6.71
CA LYS A 117 6.84 -11.08 5.92
C LYS A 117 6.96 -10.11 4.73
N ASN A 118 5.85 -9.69 4.16
CA ASN A 118 5.78 -8.85 2.97
C ASN A 118 5.77 -7.35 3.31
N ARG A 119 5.43 -6.97 4.54
CA ARG A 119 5.44 -5.57 5.04
C ARG A 119 6.80 -5.06 5.50
N ARG A 120 7.81 -5.93 5.51
CA ARG A 120 9.15 -5.62 6.01
C ARG A 120 10.23 -5.88 4.97
N THR A 121 11.36 -5.22 5.15
CA THR A 121 12.61 -5.52 4.47
C THR A 121 13.72 -5.74 5.50
N SER A 122 14.77 -6.46 5.12
CA SER A 122 16.01 -6.53 5.90
C SER A 122 16.87 -5.28 5.69
N GLY A 123 17.80 -5.00 6.60
CA GLY A 123 18.82 -3.96 6.40
C GLY A 123 18.68 -2.74 7.29
N GLY A 124 18.01 -2.86 8.44
CA GLY A 124 18.18 -1.88 9.52
C GLY A 124 19.65 -1.78 9.96
N PRO A 125 20.11 -0.63 10.49
CA PRO A 125 21.50 -0.46 10.93
C PRO A 125 22.00 -1.52 11.92
N ASP A 126 21.10 -2.08 12.70
CA ASP A 126 21.31 -3.13 13.71
C ASP A 126 20.87 -4.53 13.24
N GLY A 127 20.53 -4.68 11.95
CA GLY A 127 19.97 -5.91 11.39
C GLY A 127 18.46 -6.08 11.64
N SER A 128 17.80 -5.13 12.30
CA SER A 128 16.34 -5.15 12.51
C SER A 128 15.58 -5.03 11.18
N PRO A 129 14.32 -5.53 11.13
CA PRO A 129 13.46 -5.30 9.98
C PRO A 129 13.10 -3.82 9.86
N LEU A 130 13.10 -3.29 8.64
CA LEU A 130 12.58 -1.96 8.33
C LEU A 130 11.20 -2.07 7.68
N PRO A 131 10.31 -1.08 7.90
CA PRO A 131 9.02 -1.05 7.22
C PRO A 131 9.25 -0.91 5.71
N LYS A 132 8.50 -1.68 4.93
CA LYS A 132 8.45 -1.52 3.48
C LYS A 132 7.47 -0.41 3.07
N TYR A 133 6.44 -0.23 3.88
CA TYR A 133 5.37 0.74 3.67
C TYR A 133 5.55 1.93 4.62
N GLY A 134 5.99 3.06 4.08
CA GLY A 134 6.15 4.32 4.79
C GLY A 134 4.83 4.97 5.20
N GLY A 135 3.71 4.51 4.62
CA GLY A 135 2.36 4.93 5.01
C GLY A 135 1.28 4.12 4.31
N TYR A 136 0.05 4.59 4.45
CA TYR A 136 -1.13 4.06 3.80
C TYR A 136 -2.04 5.20 3.33
N VAL A 137 -2.94 4.92 2.39
CA VAL A 137 -4.07 5.78 2.05
C VAL A 137 -5.39 5.02 2.18
N ILE A 138 -6.46 5.75 2.48
CA ILE A 138 -7.84 5.27 2.43
C ILE A 138 -8.53 5.97 1.27
N TYR A 139 -9.04 5.20 0.30
CA TYR A 139 -9.68 5.71 -0.90
C TYR A 139 -10.95 4.92 -1.17
N GLY A 140 -12.12 5.57 -1.20
CA GLY A 140 -13.40 4.85 -1.30
C GLY A 140 -13.51 3.79 -0.20
N ASN A 141 -13.79 2.54 -0.56
CA ASN A 141 -13.93 1.41 0.35
C ASN A 141 -12.64 0.64 0.68
N LEU A 142 -11.47 1.12 0.26
CA LEU A 142 -10.22 0.38 0.42
C LEU A 142 -9.16 1.13 1.23
N ILE A 143 -8.21 0.35 1.75
CA ILE A 143 -6.96 0.85 2.31
C ILE A 143 -5.81 0.27 1.48
N LEU A 144 -4.93 1.14 1.01
CA LEU A 144 -3.69 0.76 0.33
C LEU A 144 -2.50 1.04 1.23
N LEU A 145 -1.66 0.03 1.45
CA LEU A 145 -0.30 0.22 1.94
C LEU A 145 0.62 0.12 0.72
N CYS A 146 1.35 1.18 0.43
CA CYS A 146 2.13 1.30 -0.80
C CYS A 146 3.61 1.42 -0.49
N GLU A 147 4.45 0.77 -1.29
CA GLU A 147 5.90 0.82 -1.17
C GLU A 147 6.42 2.26 -1.06
N GLY A 148 7.32 2.52 -0.11
CA GLY A 148 7.92 3.84 0.09
C GLY A 148 8.64 3.94 1.42
N VAL A 149 9.72 4.72 1.51
CA VAL A 149 10.47 4.91 2.77
C VAL A 149 9.71 5.81 3.72
N THR A 150 9.17 6.88 3.17
CA THR A 150 8.45 7.94 3.90
C THR A 150 6.97 7.89 3.57
N LEU A 151 6.16 8.57 4.39
CA LEU A 151 4.74 8.77 4.11
C LEU A 151 4.53 9.39 2.73
N ASP A 152 5.32 10.39 2.35
CA ASP A 152 5.20 11.09 1.08
C ASP A 152 5.49 10.15 -0.10
N GLN A 153 6.55 9.33 -0.01
CA GLN A 153 6.86 8.37 -1.07
C GLN A 153 5.75 7.32 -1.22
N SER A 154 5.30 6.73 -0.11
CA SER A 154 4.19 5.77 -0.13
C SER A 154 2.90 6.39 -0.68
N THR A 155 2.58 7.62 -0.28
CA THR A 155 1.37 8.30 -0.75
C THR A 155 1.46 8.63 -2.23
N GLN A 156 2.65 8.99 -2.74
CA GLN A 156 2.87 9.19 -4.18
C GLN A 156 2.65 7.88 -4.95
N THR A 157 3.22 6.77 -4.47
CA THR A 157 3.02 5.44 -5.09
C THR A 157 1.55 5.01 -5.09
N CYS A 158 0.81 5.26 -4.00
CA CYS A 158 -0.65 5.04 -3.99
C CYS A 158 -1.38 5.94 -4.99
N SER A 159 -0.99 7.21 -5.08
CA SER A 159 -1.61 8.18 -5.98
C SER A 159 -1.44 7.77 -7.44
N ASN A 160 -0.26 7.26 -7.82
CA ASN A 160 -0.02 6.75 -9.17
C ASN A 160 -0.92 5.55 -9.49
N LEU A 161 -1.07 4.60 -8.57
CA LEU A 161 -1.96 3.45 -8.78
C LEU A 161 -3.42 3.88 -8.94
N ILE A 162 -3.92 4.74 -8.04
CA ILE A 162 -5.32 5.20 -8.03
C ILE A 162 -5.65 6.02 -9.27
N ARG A 163 -4.76 6.94 -9.70
CA ARG A 163 -4.98 7.73 -10.93
C ARG A 163 -5.17 6.87 -12.18
N ASN A 164 -4.61 5.65 -12.19
CA ASN A 164 -4.79 4.72 -13.30
C ASN A 164 -6.01 3.80 -13.11
N LEU A 165 -6.55 3.70 -11.88
CA LEU A 165 -7.76 2.93 -11.60
C LEU A 165 -9.04 3.65 -12.07
N ASP A 166 -9.01 4.98 -12.06
CA ASP A 166 -10.14 5.84 -12.43
C ASP A 166 -10.10 6.34 -13.90
N GLN A 167 -9.29 5.69 -14.75
CA GLN A 167 -9.17 5.99 -16.19
C GLN A 167 -10.05 5.09 -17.06
#